data_AF-A0A7J7EJD3-F1
#
_entry.id   AF-A0A7J7EJD3-F1
#
_cell.length_a   1.000
_cell.length_b   1.000
_cell.length_c   1.000
_cell.angle_alpha   90.00
_cell.angle_beta   90.00
_cell.angle_gamma   90.00
#
_symmetry.space_group_name_H-M   'P 1'
#
loop_
_entity.id
_entity.type
_entity.pdbx_description
1 polymer ?
#
loop_
_entity_poly.entity_id
_entity_poly.type
_entity_poly.pdbx_seq_one_letter_code
_entity_poly.pdbx_strand_id
1 'polypeptide(L)'
;MGGMGALLRPAAWVSTPHPGAAAPASSSPRRCPPPLPPKPRPLPLRRAPPGPRVAWCFAALPERLLGGSTSPSSLVTPFSYPLISPMPRSPAVSSLPDDFPLEFLRFPLTLFFSCQTTARWFPKTPAKSVVAQKTPIKVELVAGKTYRWCVCGRSKKQPFCDGSHFFQHTGLSPLKFKVQETRTVALCTCKATQKPPYCDGTHRSERVQKAEVGSPL
;
A
#
# COMPACT_ATOMS: atom_id res chain seq x y z
N MET A 1 90.85 59.26 16.27
CA MET A 1 90.41 58.48 17.46
C MET A 1 88.91 58.73 17.59
N GLY A 2 88.03 57.86 17.09
CA GLY A 2 87.74 56.54 17.67
C GLY A 2 86.62 56.73 18.70
N GLY A 3 85.36 56.73 18.26
CA GLY A 3 84.18 57.03 19.09
C GLY A 3 82.95 56.29 18.57
N MET A 4 82.88 55.04 18.95
CA MET A 4 81.80 54.05 18.79
C MET A 4 80.44 54.56 19.29
N GLY A 5 79.43 54.54 18.42
CA GLY A 5 78.03 54.78 18.75
C GLY A 5 77.17 53.68 18.12
N ALA A 6 76.76 52.72 18.94
CA ALA A 6 75.95 51.57 18.55
C ALA A 6 74.53 51.99 18.16
N LEU A 7 74.19 51.86 16.88
CA LEU A 7 72.80 51.91 16.42
C LEU A 7 72.24 50.49 16.41
N LEU A 8 71.39 50.21 17.39
CA LEU A 8 70.56 49.01 17.45
C LEU A 8 69.66 48.96 16.19
N ARG A 9 69.75 47.87 15.43
CA ARG A 9 68.82 47.56 14.33
C ARG A 9 67.49 47.10 14.91
N PRO A 10 66.34 47.64 14.49
CA PRO A 10 65.05 47.03 14.81
C PRO A 10 64.84 45.74 14.02
N ALA A 11 64.19 44.78 14.69
CA ALA A 11 63.90 43.44 14.23
C ALA A 11 63.10 43.43 12.91
N ALA A 12 63.52 42.58 11.98
CA ALA A 12 62.76 42.28 10.77
C ALA A 12 61.48 41.52 11.15
N TRP A 13 60.33 42.16 10.95
CA TRP A 13 59.04 41.51 11.10
C TRP A 13 58.79 40.65 9.86
N VAL A 14 58.97 39.34 10.00
CA VAL A 14 58.62 38.36 8.97
C VAL A 14 57.10 38.30 8.87
N SER A 15 56.54 38.85 7.79
CA SER A 15 55.12 38.73 7.49
C SER A 15 54.81 37.29 7.07
N THR A 16 54.15 36.54 7.95
CA THR A 16 53.51 35.27 7.59
C THR A 16 52.25 35.54 6.75
N PRO A 17 52.10 34.94 5.55
CA PRO A 17 50.87 35.07 4.77
C PRO A 17 49.73 34.27 5.40
N HIS A 18 48.56 34.91 5.52
CA HIS A 18 47.29 34.31 5.94
C HIS A 18 46.81 33.21 4.98
N PRO A 19 46.26 32.09 5.46
CA PRO A 19 45.55 31.13 4.62
C PRO A 19 44.14 31.65 4.36
N GLY A 20 43.91 32.25 3.19
CA GLY A 20 42.61 32.86 2.90
C GLY A 20 42.45 33.34 1.46
N ALA A 21 42.63 32.46 0.49
CA ALA A 21 42.13 32.69 -0.87
C ALA A 21 41.81 31.35 -1.54
N ALA A 22 40.55 30.92 -1.41
CA ALA A 22 40.01 29.85 -2.23
C ALA A 22 39.97 30.32 -3.69
N ALA A 23 40.52 29.52 -4.60
CA ALA A 23 40.48 29.76 -6.03
C ALA A 23 39.03 29.85 -6.55
N PRO A 24 38.71 30.74 -7.51
CA PRO A 24 37.40 30.74 -8.12
C PRO A 24 37.20 29.48 -8.96
N ALA A 25 36.12 28.74 -8.65
CA ALA A 25 35.70 27.57 -9.40
C ALA A 25 35.43 27.94 -10.86
N SER A 26 36.09 27.25 -11.78
CA SER A 26 35.85 27.33 -13.21
C SER A 26 34.41 26.88 -13.51
N SER A 27 33.53 27.84 -13.81
CA SER A 27 32.16 27.57 -14.22
C SER A 27 32.15 26.93 -15.61
N SER A 28 32.06 25.61 -15.67
CA SER A 28 31.74 24.91 -16.91
C SER A 28 30.41 25.43 -17.48
N PRO A 29 30.30 25.66 -18.80
CA PRO A 29 29.05 26.10 -19.40
C PRO A 29 28.00 25.01 -19.20
N ARG A 30 26.91 25.36 -18.50
CA ARG A 30 25.75 24.45 -18.34
C ARG A 30 25.17 24.23 -19.73
N ARG A 31 25.35 23.02 -20.29
CA ARG A 31 24.63 22.61 -21.49
C ARG A 31 23.14 22.68 -21.20
N CYS A 32 22.38 23.38 -22.03
CA CYS A 32 20.93 23.36 -21.97
C CYS A 32 20.44 21.90 -22.08
N PRO A 33 19.49 21.47 -21.24
CA PRO A 33 18.89 20.16 -21.41
C PRO A 33 18.18 20.09 -22.78
N PRO A 34 18.20 18.93 -23.46
CA PRO A 34 17.50 18.77 -24.73
C PRO A 34 15.99 19.03 -24.55
N PRO A 35 15.30 19.53 -25.58
CA PRO A 35 13.86 19.76 -25.53
C PRO A 35 13.13 18.44 -25.23
N LEU A 36 12.13 18.52 -24.35
CA LEU A 36 11.32 17.37 -23.98
C LEU A 36 10.59 16.79 -25.21
N PRO A 37 10.43 15.45 -25.28
CA PRO A 37 9.70 14.83 -26.38
C PRO A 37 8.24 15.31 -26.39
N PRO A 38 7.61 15.40 -27.58
CA PRO A 38 6.22 15.80 -27.71
C PRO A 38 5.30 14.83 -26.96
N LYS A 39 4.29 15.36 -26.26
CA LYS A 39 3.30 14.54 -25.55
C LYS A 39 2.56 13.63 -26.54
N PRO A 40 2.32 12.35 -26.22
CA PRO A 40 1.56 11.46 -27.08
C PRO A 40 0.14 11.99 -27.27
N ARG A 41 -0.36 11.96 -28.52
CA ARG A 41 -1.75 12.34 -28.81
C ARG A 41 -2.70 11.34 -28.14
N PRO A 42 -3.84 11.79 -27.58
CA PRO A 42 -4.86 10.89 -27.08
C PRO A 42 -5.34 9.95 -28.18
N LEU A 43 -5.29 8.65 -27.92
CA LEU A 43 -5.89 7.66 -28.82
C LEU A 43 -7.41 7.88 -28.86
N PRO A 44 -8.06 7.72 -30.03
CA PRO A 44 -9.51 7.82 -30.11
C PRO A 44 -10.15 6.74 -29.24
N LEU A 45 -11.02 7.18 -28.32
CA LEU A 45 -11.84 6.30 -27.48
C LEU A 45 -12.73 5.45 -28.40
N ARG A 46 -12.38 4.16 -28.56
CA ARG A 46 -13.28 3.18 -29.18
C ARG A 46 -14.51 3.05 -28.29
N ARG A 47 -15.70 3.30 -28.86
CA ARG A 47 -16.98 3.08 -28.17
C ARG A 47 -17.09 1.60 -27.80
N ALA A 48 -17.40 1.34 -26.54
CA ALA A 48 -17.69 -0.01 -26.06
C ALA A 48 -18.95 -0.55 -26.76
N PRO A 49 -19.00 -1.85 -27.11
CA PRO A 49 -20.21 -2.47 -27.63
C PRO A 49 -21.31 -2.49 -26.55
N PRO A 50 -22.60 -2.42 -26.94
CA PRO A 50 -23.71 -2.54 -25.99
C PRO A 50 -23.68 -3.92 -25.32
N GLY A 51 -23.69 -3.94 -23.99
CA GLY A 51 -23.76 -5.17 -23.21
C GLY A 51 -25.11 -5.89 -23.36
N PRO A 52 -25.17 -7.19 -23.04
CA PRO A 52 -26.41 -7.97 -23.14
C PRO A 52 -27.45 -7.46 -22.14
N ARG A 53 -28.66 -7.19 -22.64
CA ARG A 53 -29.84 -6.84 -21.83
C ARG A 53 -30.26 -8.07 -21.03
N VAL A 54 -29.97 -8.06 -19.73
CA VAL A 54 -30.51 -9.07 -18.80
C VAL A 54 -31.97 -8.69 -18.52
N ALA A 55 -32.90 -9.49 -19.02
CA ALA A 55 -34.33 -9.33 -18.73
C ALA A 55 -34.60 -9.75 -17.28
N TRP A 56 -35.10 -8.82 -16.48
CA TRP A 56 -35.56 -9.09 -15.12
C TRP A 56 -36.96 -9.70 -15.19
N CYS A 57 -37.08 -11.01 -14.97
CA CYS A 57 -38.37 -11.64 -14.71
C CYS A 57 -38.82 -11.27 -13.29
N PHE A 58 -39.73 -10.29 -13.18
CA PHE A 58 -40.54 -10.09 -11.98
C PHE A 58 -41.60 -11.18 -11.93
N ALA A 59 -41.41 -12.17 -11.06
CA ALA A 59 -42.50 -13.07 -10.67
C ALA A 59 -43.43 -12.32 -9.72
N ALA A 60 -44.65 -12.07 -10.19
CA ALA A 60 -45.75 -11.52 -9.41
C ALA A 60 -46.19 -12.55 -8.35
N LEU A 61 -46.32 -12.11 -7.11
CA LEU A 61 -46.90 -12.87 -6.00
C LEU A 61 -48.35 -12.38 -5.80
N PRO A 62 -49.35 -13.27 -5.66
CA PRO A 62 -50.74 -12.84 -5.59
C PRO A 62 -51.12 -12.32 -4.20
N GLU A 63 -51.89 -11.22 -4.20
CA GLU A 63 -52.58 -10.67 -3.05
C GLU A 63 -53.61 -11.66 -2.48
N ARG A 64 -53.68 -11.76 -1.15
CA ARG A 64 -54.86 -12.29 -0.47
C ARG A 64 -55.23 -11.45 0.75
N LEU A 65 -56.54 -11.22 0.81
CA LEU A 65 -57.30 -10.18 1.49
C LEU A 65 -57.49 -10.38 3.00
N LEU A 66 -57.43 -9.23 3.69
CA LEU A 66 -58.33 -8.66 4.72
C LEU A 66 -58.59 -9.33 6.09
N GLY A 67 -58.45 -8.47 7.13
CA GLY A 67 -59.24 -8.43 8.38
C GLY A 67 -58.55 -9.03 9.62
N GLY A 68 -58.49 -8.43 10.81
CA GLY A 68 -59.03 -7.18 11.34
C GLY A 68 -58.63 -7.01 12.83
N SER A 69 -58.58 -5.74 13.24
CA SER A 69 -58.88 -5.14 14.56
C SER A 69 -58.33 -5.66 15.92
N THR A 70 -58.00 -4.64 16.74
CA THR A 70 -58.02 -4.53 18.21
C THR A 70 -56.84 -5.07 19.06
N SER A 71 -56.03 -4.12 19.51
CA SER A 71 -55.41 -4.05 20.86
C SER A 71 -56.50 -4.07 21.97
N PRO A 72 -56.21 -4.29 23.29
CA PRO A 72 -55.00 -3.82 24.00
C PRO A 72 -54.48 -4.74 25.14
N SER A 73 -53.47 -4.20 25.84
CA SER A 73 -53.13 -4.41 27.26
C SER A 73 -52.14 -5.51 27.60
N SER A 74 -50.97 -5.03 28.07
CA SER A 74 -50.38 -5.34 29.37
C SER A 74 -50.30 -6.81 29.76
N LEU A 75 -49.08 -7.33 29.89
CA LEU A 75 -48.60 -7.89 31.16
C LEU A 75 -47.10 -8.18 31.07
N VAL A 76 -46.43 -7.73 32.12
CA VAL A 76 -45.03 -7.90 32.45
C VAL A 76 -44.76 -9.39 32.68
N THR A 77 -43.72 -9.95 32.04
CA THR A 77 -43.11 -11.20 32.47
C THR A 77 -41.62 -10.99 32.71
N PRO A 78 -41.08 -11.37 33.88
CA PRO A 78 -39.66 -11.36 34.15
C PRO A 78 -39.01 -12.69 33.71
N PHE A 79 -37.70 -12.63 33.49
CA PHE A 79 -36.76 -13.73 33.68
C PHE A 79 -36.95 -15.01 32.83
N SER A 80 -36.06 -15.21 31.86
CA SER A 80 -35.13 -16.36 31.86
C SER A 80 -34.15 -16.25 30.70
N TYR A 81 -32.88 -16.09 31.04
CA TYR A 81 -31.75 -16.29 30.12
C TYR A 81 -31.77 -17.74 29.60
N PRO A 82 -31.60 -17.98 28.29
CA PRO A 82 -31.34 -19.34 27.84
C PRO A 82 -29.92 -19.74 28.25
N LEU A 83 -29.88 -20.84 29.02
CA LEU A 83 -28.72 -21.62 29.37
C LEU A 83 -27.86 -21.91 28.13
N ILE A 84 -26.57 -21.62 28.25
CA ILE A 84 -25.51 -22.02 27.32
C ILE A 84 -25.53 -23.55 27.23
N SER A 85 -25.94 -24.10 26.08
CA SER A 85 -25.74 -25.51 25.78
C SER A 85 -24.27 -25.78 25.45
N PRO A 86 -23.63 -26.81 26.03
CA PRO A 86 -22.28 -27.22 25.64
C PRO A 86 -22.29 -27.83 24.22
N MET A 87 -21.34 -27.37 23.41
CA MET A 87 -21.03 -27.91 22.08
C MET A 87 -20.78 -29.42 22.14
N PRO A 88 -21.38 -30.23 21.25
CA PRO A 88 -20.96 -31.61 21.09
C PRO A 88 -19.55 -31.67 20.47
N ARG A 89 -18.68 -32.37 21.20
CA ARG A 89 -17.32 -32.75 20.82
C ARG A 89 -17.37 -33.56 19.51
N SER A 90 -16.66 -33.11 18.47
CA SER A 90 -16.53 -33.85 17.20
C SER A 90 -16.08 -35.29 17.45
N PRO A 91 -16.77 -36.31 16.92
CA PRO A 91 -16.22 -37.65 16.85
C PRO A 91 -15.10 -37.71 15.80
N ALA A 92 -14.12 -38.55 16.13
CA ALA A 92 -12.94 -38.83 15.35
C ALA A 92 -13.28 -39.24 13.91
N VAL A 93 -12.43 -38.79 12.98
CA VAL A 93 -12.39 -39.29 11.61
C VAL A 93 -11.97 -40.76 11.64
N SER A 94 -12.92 -41.64 11.37
CA SER A 94 -12.64 -43.03 11.01
C SER A 94 -13.67 -43.45 9.97
N SER A 95 -13.18 -44.14 8.93
CA SER A 95 -13.88 -44.73 7.78
C SER A 95 -14.04 -43.84 6.53
N LEU A 96 -13.03 -43.95 5.66
CA LEU A 96 -13.14 -43.76 4.21
C LEU A 96 -13.95 -44.93 3.63
N PRO A 97 -14.90 -44.72 2.71
CA PRO A 97 -15.46 -45.80 1.91
C PRO A 97 -14.51 -46.17 0.76
N ASP A 98 -13.95 -47.37 0.84
CA ASP A 98 -13.41 -48.13 -0.28
C ASP A 98 -14.56 -48.60 -1.18
N ASP A 99 -14.85 -47.87 -2.25
CA ASP A 99 -15.46 -48.45 -3.45
C ASP A 99 -15.24 -47.52 -4.65
N PHE A 100 -14.09 -47.67 -5.32
CA PHE A 100 -13.85 -47.06 -6.63
C PHE A 100 -13.70 -48.19 -7.66
N PRO A 101 -14.59 -48.30 -8.65
CA PRO A 101 -14.66 -49.45 -9.55
C PRO A 101 -13.41 -49.56 -10.42
N LEU A 102 -12.80 -50.75 -10.38
CA LEU A 102 -11.65 -51.22 -11.16
C LEU A 102 -12.03 -51.51 -12.62
N GLU A 103 -12.50 -50.50 -13.36
CA GLU A 103 -12.76 -50.60 -14.81
C GLU A 103 -12.13 -49.41 -15.57
N PHE A 104 -10.87 -49.08 -15.24
CA PHE A 104 -10.07 -48.17 -16.07
C PHE A 104 -8.59 -48.58 -16.20
N LEU A 105 -8.27 -49.86 -15.97
CA LEU A 105 -6.93 -50.44 -16.20
C LEU A 105 -6.75 -50.87 -17.66
N ARG A 106 -6.97 -49.94 -18.59
CA ARG A 106 -6.60 -50.12 -20.00
C ARG A 106 -6.18 -48.82 -20.69
N PHE A 107 -5.48 -47.96 -19.97
CA PHE A 107 -4.70 -46.86 -20.57
C PHE A 107 -3.20 -47.10 -20.37
N PRO A 108 -2.37 -46.97 -21.42
CA PRO A 108 -0.99 -47.43 -21.43
C PRO A 108 -0.13 -46.65 -20.42
N LEU A 109 0.69 -47.41 -19.69
CA LEU A 109 1.59 -46.99 -18.62
C LEU A 109 2.81 -46.18 -19.12
N THR A 110 2.64 -45.27 -20.09
CA THR A 110 3.71 -44.43 -20.66
C THR A 110 3.41 -42.93 -20.66
N LEU A 111 2.28 -42.49 -20.10
CA LEU A 111 1.91 -41.08 -19.96
C LEU A 111 1.59 -40.67 -18.51
N PHE A 112 2.25 -41.28 -17.53
CA PHE A 112 2.26 -40.87 -16.12
C PHE A 112 3.56 -40.17 -15.72
N PHE A 113 4.23 -39.51 -16.68
CA PHE A 113 5.30 -38.56 -16.41
C PHE A 113 4.77 -37.15 -16.72
N SER A 114 4.79 -36.27 -15.71
CA SER A 114 4.46 -34.83 -15.79
C SER A 114 3.02 -34.42 -15.48
N CYS A 115 2.49 -34.81 -14.32
CA CYS A 115 1.45 -34.02 -13.62
C CYS A 115 2.00 -33.47 -12.28
N GLN A 116 3.17 -32.82 -12.35
CA GLN A 116 3.73 -32.04 -11.22
C GLN A 116 3.81 -30.53 -11.54
N THR A 117 3.24 -30.07 -12.65
CA THR A 117 3.44 -28.71 -13.16
C THR A 117 2.34 -27.70 -12.83
N THR A 118 1.28 -28.05 -12.11
CA THR A 118 0.21 -27.09 -11.74
C THR A 118 0.47 -26.31 -10.45
N ALA A 119 1.49 -26.64 -9.66
CA ALA A 119 1.81 -25.95 -8.41
C ALA A 119 2.79 -24.75 -8.55
N ARG A 120 2.92 -24.17 -9.76
CA ARG A 120 3.89 -23.08 -10.03
C ARG A 120 3.25 -21.83 -10.64
N TRP A 121 2.09 -21.40 -10.15
CA TRP A 121 1.40 -20.23 -10.68
C TRP A 121 1.20 -19.07 -9.69
N PHE A 122 1.53 -19.26 -8.41
CA PHE A 122 1.54 -18.16 -7.43
C PHE A 122 2.99 -17.74 -7.11
N PRO A 123 3.40 -16.49 -7.40
CA PRO A 123 4.67 -15.99 -6.90
C PRO A 123 4.66 -16.06 -5.37
N LYS A 124 5.55 -16.88 -4.82
CA LYS A 124 5.54 -17.30 -3.40
C LYS A 124 5.82 -16.17 -2.40
N THR A 125 6.15 -14.96 -2.85
CA THR A 125 6.48 -13.84 -1.96
C THR A 125 5.90 -12.51 -2.43
N PRO A 126 5.25 -11.73 -1.55
CA PRO A 126 4.81 -10.38 -1.88
C PRO A 126 6.03 -9.47 -2.08
N ALA A 127 5.90 -8.51 -2.98
CA ALA A 127 6.92 -7.51 -3.23
C ALA A 127 7.10 -6.59 -2.01
N LYS A 128 8.31 -6.05 -1.85
CA LYS A 128 8.59 -5.02 -0.85
C LYS A 128 7.86 -3.71 -1.19
N SER A 129 7.40 -2.99 -0.17
CA SER A 129 6.86 -1.64 -0.34
C SER A 129 7.96 -0.68 -0.81
N VAL A 130 7.59 0.31 -1.60
CA VAL A 130 8.50 1.35 -2.08
C VAL A 130 8.26 2.69 -1.39
N VAL A 131 9.31 3.50 -1.26
CA VAL A 131 9.20 4.86 -0.72
C VAL A 131 8.49 5.73 -1.75
N ALA A 132 7.21 6.03 -1.55
CA ALA A 132 6.46 6.87 -2.48
C ALA A 132 6.91 8.34 -2.39
N GLN A 133 7.07 8.85 -1.16
CA GLN A 133 7.59 10.17 -0.86
C GLN A 133 8.27 10.17 0.51
N LYS A 134 9.17 11.13 0.74
CA LYS A 134 9.89 11.31 2.02
C LYS A 134 9.16 12.23 3.00
N THR A 135 8.02 12.79 2.61
CA THR A 135 7.22 13.71 3.40
C THR A 135 5.78 13.20 3.53
N PRO A 136 5.17 13.21 4.72
CA PRO A 136 3.78 12.79 4.89
C PRO A 136 2.81 13.78 4.24
N ILE A 137 1.63 13.31 3.87
CA ILE A 137 0.56 14.15 3.30
C ILE A 137 -0.49 14.38 4.38
N LYS A 138 -0.81 15.65 4.63
CA LYS A 138 -1.94 16.04 5.49
C LYS A 138 -3.23 15.87 4.72
N VAL A 139 -4.17 15.11 5.27
CA VAL A 139 -5.48 14.86 4.66
C VAL A 139 -6.56 15.07 5.70
N GLU A 140 -7.63 15.75 5.29
CA GLU A 140 -8.87 15.82 6.06
C GLU A 140 -9.62 14.50 5.92
N LEU A 141 -9.75 13.78 7.03
CA LEU A 141 -10.52 12.56 7.10
C LEU A 141 -11.88 12.87 7.71
N VAL A 142 -12.95 12.31 7.13
CA VAL A 142 -14.33 12.54 7.58
C VAL A 142 -14.84 11.33 8.37
N ALA A 143 -15.49 11.58 9.51
CA ALA A 143 -16.12 10.56 10.34
C ALA A 143 -17.08 9.67 9.53
N GLY A 144 -17.11 8.38 9.87
CA GLY A 144 -17.95 7.38 9.22
C GLY A 144 -17.45 6.90 7.85
N LYS A 145 -16.57 7.64 7.17
CA LYS A 145 -16.03 7.24 5.86
C LYS A 145 -14.95 6.15 6.01
N THR A 146 -14.91 5.25 5.04
CA THR A 146 -13.89 4.20 4.92
C THR A 146 -12.88 4.59 3.86
N TYR A 147 -11.60 4.60 4.24
CA TYR A 147 -10.50 4.90 3.34
C TYR A 147 -9.64 3.66 3.11
N ARG A 148 -8.91 3.66 1.99
CA ARG A 148 -7.95 2.60 1.63
C ARG A 148 -6.56 3.22 1.48
N TRP A 149 -5.71 3.03 2.48
CA TRP A 149 -4.35 3.53 2.46
C TRP A 149 -3.45 2.66 1.56
N CYS A 150 -2.61 3.30 0.76
CA CYS A 150 -1.67 2.59 -0.11
C CYS A 150 -0.53 2.00 0.72
N VAL A 151 -0.41 0.68 0.75
CA VAL A 151 0.69 -0.05 1.42
C VAL A 151 1.90 -0.22 0.50
N CYS A 152 1.67 -0.47 -0.79
CA CYS A 152 2.74 -0.82 -1.73
C CYS A 152 3.66 0.34 -2.15
N GLY A 153 3.24 1.59 -1.96
CA GLY A 153 3.99 2.78 -2.37
C GLY A 153 3.87 3.17 -3.85
N ARG A 154 3.23 2.33 -4.68
CA ARG A 154 3.16 2.50 -6.15
C ARG A 154 1.94 3.30 -6.65
N SER A 155 1.05 3.74 -5.76
CA SER A 155 -0.14 4.51 -6.14
C SER A 155 0.24 5.90 -6.64
N LYS A 156 -0.42 6.34 -7.72
CA LYS A 156 -0.33 7.71 -8.25
C LYS A 156 -1.20 8.70 -7.48
N LYS A 157 -2.11 8.21 -6.62
CA LYS A 157 -3.04 9.00 -5.79
C LYS A 157 -2.66 8.93 -4.30
N GLN A 158 -1.38 9.10 -3.98
CA GLN A 158 -0.92 9.09 -2.58
C GLN A 158 -1.73 10.09 -1.73
N PRO A 159 -2.07 9.74 -0.47
CA PRO A 159 -1.66 8.54 0.27
C PRO A 159 -2.58 7.31 0.06
N PHE A 160 -3.60 7.42 -0.80
CA PHE A 160 -4.63 6.39 -0.99
C PHE A 160 -4.29 5.40 -2.10
N CYS A 161 -4.93 4.23 -2.05
CA CYS A 161 -4.77 3.19 -3.06
C CYS A 161 -5.57 3.49 -4.33
N ASP A 162 -4.94 3.32 -5.50
CA ASP A 162 -5.53 3.49 -6.83
C ASP A 162 -5.64 2.17 -7.62
N GLY A 163 -5.29 1.03 -7.00
CA GLY A 163 -5.26 -0.28 -7.65
C GLY A 163 -3.91 -0.69 -8.23
N SER A 164 -2.88 0.17 -8.22
CA SER A 164 -1.55 -0.13 -8.78
C SER A 164 -0.89 -1.40 -8.22
N HIS A 165 -1.20 -1.79 -6.99
CA HIS A 165 -0.71 -3.04 -6.39
C HIS A 165 -1.17 -4.30 -7.13
N PHE A 166 -2.38 -4.26 -7.72
CA PHE A 166 -2.96 -5.37 -8.47
C PHE A 166 -2.34 -5.45 -9.86
N PHE A 167 -2.32 -4.33 -10.60
CA PHE A 167 -1.75 -4.27 -11.96
C PHE A 167 -0.25 -4.56 -12.02
N GLN A 168 0.47 -4.35 -10.92
CA GLN A 168 1.90 -4.62 -10.82
C GLN A 168 2.20 -5.93 -10.06
N HIS A 169 1.17 -6.75 -9.81
CA HIS A 169 1.27 -8.07 -9.17
C HIS A 169 2.13 -8.08 -7.90
N THR A 170 1.96 -7.07 -7.03
CA THR A 170 2.85 -6.90 -5.86
C THR A 170 2.54 -7.87 -4.73
N GLY A 171 1.43 -8.60 -4.77
CA GLY A 171 0.98 -9.47 -3.67
C GLY A 171 0.64 -8.71 -2.37
N LEU A 172 0.54 -7.37 -2.43
CA LEU A 172 0.22 -6.50 -1.29
C LEU A 172 -1.21 -5.99 -1.42
N SER A 173 -1.96 -5.95 -0.32
CA SER A 173 -3.31 -5.39 -0.26
C SER A 173 -3.32 -4.02 0.45
N PRO A 174 -4.21 -3.09 0.06
CA PRO A 174 -4.33 -1.80 0.73
C PRO A 174 -4.97 -1.94 2.10
N LEU A 175 -4.53 -1.11 3.06
CA LEU A 175 -5.09 -1.10 4.40
C LEU A 175 -6.42 -0.34 4.42
N LYS A 176 -7.52 -1.07 4.64
CA LYS A 176 -8.86 -0.49 4.82
C LYS A 176 -9.04 -0.05 6.27
N PHE A 177 -9.43 1.20 6.50
CA PHE A 177 -9.75 1.69 7.84
C PHE A 177 -10.95 2.64 7.81
N LYS A 178 -11.78 2.58 8.86
CA LYS A 178 -12.93 3.47 9.07
C LYS A 178 -12.52 4.59 10.02
N VAL A 179 -12.89 5.82 9.68
CA VAL A 179 -12.57 7.00 10.47
C VAL A 179 -13.69 7.24 11.47
N GLN A 180 -13.35 7.42 12.75
CA GLN A 180 -14.34 7.67 13.80
C GLN A 180 -14.69 9.14 13.94
N GLU A 181 -13.72 10.03 13.75
CA GLU A 181 -13.87 11.49 13.95
C GLU A 181 -13.33 12.25 12.76
N THR A 182 -13.99 13.37 12.42
CA THR A 182 -13.54 14.25 11.35
C THR A 182 -12.33 15.06 11.83
N ARG A 183 -11.16 14.84 11.22
CA ARG A 183 -9.94 15.55 11.59
C ARG A 183 -8.90 15.53 10.47
N THR A 184 -8.03 16.54 10.47
CA THR A 184 -6.86 16.59 9.60
C THR A 184 -5.72 15.80 10.22
N VAL A 185 -5.25 14.76 9.53
CA VAL A 185 -4.15 13.90 9.99
C VAL A 185 -3.06 13.79 8.92
N ALA A 186 -1.83 13.54 9.37
CA ALA A 186 -0.71 13.23 8.48
C ALA A 186 -0.68 11.71 8.19
N LEU A 187 -0.89 11.33 6.94
CA LEU A 187 -0.81 9.93 6.49
C LEU A 187 0.58 9.62 5.93
N CYS A 188 1.03 8.39 6.16
CA CYS A 188 2.36 7.94 5.78
C CYS A 188 2.47 7.71 4.25
N THR A 189 3.57 8.20 3.67
CA THR A 189 3.92 8.05 2.25
C THR A 189 5.22 7.27 2.03
N CYS A 190 6.12 7.22 3.02
CA CYS A 190 7.36 6.44 2.93
C CYS A 190 7.17 4.92 3.11
N LYS A 191 6.00 4.50 3.60
CA LYS A 191 5.59 3.10 3.83
C LYS A 191 6.45 2.34 4.85
N ALA A 192 7.18 3.07 5.69
CA ALA A 192 8.02 2.56 6.77
C ALA A 192 7.44 2.85 8.18
N THR A 193 6.23 3.39 8.26
CA THR A 193 5.60 3.71 9.57
C THR A 193 5.34 2.44 10.37
N GLN A 194 5.57 2.52 11.68
CA GLN A 194 5.21 1.47 12.63
C GLN A 194 3.74 1.58 13.06
N LYS A 195 3.08 2.73 12.78
CA LYS A 195 1.67 2.99 13.11
C LYS A 195 0.84 3.25 11.85
N PRO A 196 0.71 2.28 10.93
CA PRO A 196 -0.09 2.47 9.72
C PRO A 196 -1.56 2.75 10.07
N PRO A 197 -2.26 3.64 9.34
CA PRO A 197 -1.82 4.41 8.16
C PRO A 197 -1.13 5.76 8.48
N TYR A 198 -0.96 6.08 9.75
CA TYR A 198 -0.52 7.39 10.22
C TYR A 198 1.00 7.58 10.11
N CYS A 199 1.43 8.82 9.98
CA CYS A 199 2.84 9.17 10.08
C CYS A 199 3.28 9.20 11.55
N ASP A 200 4.32 8.44 11.86
CA ASP A 200 4.97 8.33 13.18
C ASP A 200 6.32 9.08 13.26
N GLY A 201 6.75 9.70 12.15
CA GLY A 201 8.04 10.37 12.05
C GLY A 201 9.16 9.51 11.47
N THR A 202 8.94 8.21 11.21
CA THR A 202 9.96 7.30 10.64
C THR A 202 10.50 7.80 9.29
N HIS A 203 9.74 8.62 8.56
CA HIS A 203 10.21 9.26 7.33
C HIS A 203 11.46 10.14 7.53
N ARG A 204 11.72 10.64 8.76
CA ARG A 204 12.91 11.44 9.09
C ARG A 204 14.15 10.60 9.39
N SER A 205 13.99 9.29 9.55
CA SER A 205 15.13 8.40 9.79
C SER A 205 16.09 8.41 8.61
N GLU A 206 17.38 8.23 8.92
CA GLU A 206 18.43 8.23 7.92
C GLU A 206 18.20 7.16 6.83
N ARG A 207 17.68 5.98 7.21
CA ARG A 207 17.33 4.91 6.28
C ARG A 207 16.36 5.38 5.19
N VAL A 208 15.32 6.13 5.57
CA VAL A 208 14.32 6.63 4.60
C VAL A 208 14.86 7.83 3.82
N GLN A 209 15.63 8.70 4.46
CA GLN A 209 16.20 9.88 3.81
C GLN A 209 17.26 9.54 2.76
N LYS A 210 18.03 8.47 2.97
CA LYS A 210 19.02 7.97 2.00
C LYS A 210 18.40 7.14 0.88
N ALA A 211 17.21 6.58 1.06
CA ALA A 211 16.56 5.77 0.05
C ALA A 211 16.13 6.59 -1.18
N GLU A 212 16.15 5.95 -2.35
CA GLU A 212 15.64 6.52 -3.59
C GLU A 212 14.10 6.46 -3.62
N VAL A 213 13.46 7.53 -4.08
CA VAL A 213 11.99 7.57 -4.22
C VAL A 213 11.57 6.62 -5.35
N GLY A 214 10.60 5.76 -5.08
CA GLY A 214 10.16 4.70 -5.99
C GLY A 214 10.87 3.36 -5.78
N SER A 215 11.91 3.31 -4.94
CA SER A 215 12.66 2.10 -4.61
C SER A 215 12.26 1.53 -3.23
N PRO A 216 12.42 0.21 -3.00
CA PRO A 216 12.27 -0.38 -1.67
C PRO A 216 13.32 0.11 -0.66
N LEU A 217 12.99 0.03 0.63
CA LEU A 217 13.89 0.29 1.78
C LEU A 217 14.75 -0.92 2.18
#